data_AF-A0A2V9UX16-F1
#
_entry.id   AF-A0A2V9UX16-F1
#
_cell.length_a   1.000
_cell.length_b   1.000
_cell.length_c   1.000
_cell.angle_alpha   90.00
_cell.angle_beta   90.00
_cell.angle_gamma   90.00
#
_symmetry.space_group_name_H-M   'P 1'
#
loop_
_entity.id
_entity.type
_entity.pdbx_description
1 polymer ?
#
loop_
_entity_poly.entity_id
_entity_poly.type
_entity_poly.pdbx_seq_one_letter_code
_entity_poly.pdbx_strand_id
1 'polypeptide(L)'
;MTPESLTRTLQEFLGGSRHAVVLEDGARIFDLADSKYSISGEYNKCLLHLWSAERNAVRRILESEVRHGSLRLTVQKLGQSRPSKLEICRGQDHRTPTARRVARSTYQQHLRRALERLFPGFTVTRLSNAMDLEHSFGPIYTRGILRQGRTAFAVFGVNRQETQASIDAALTFAILWLDACRNTADQRVLFEGVKLFLPAGSSGLTRERLVHLHPDAAKWKLYEFDERHDSVVAMDCNDRGNVATRLIRCPDERAVLERFADSIHRVLSLLPESEVAVLSTSELVFRWHGLEFARARWTQEGGSFRSTQEIAFGIGAEERVLEERNSADFAQLIRDLRNARGPLGARHLSLWRLHPERWLESLVVRDVSALDERLDPGCLYSQVPAFSASDRA
;
A
#
# COMPACT_ATOMS: atom_id res chain seq x y z
N MET A 1 23.85 -4.16 -23.47
CA MET A 1 23.82 -4.40 -22.02
C MET A 1 24.00 -5.89 -21.75
N THR A 2 24.71 -6.27 -20.69
CA THR A 2 24.83 -7.68 -20.30
C THR A 2 23.57 -8.13 -19.57
N PRO A 3 23.18 -9.42 -19.64
CA PRO A 3 22.04 -9.95 -18.89
C PRO A 3 22.16 -9.73 -17.38
N GLU A 4 23.37 -9.79 -16.84
CA GLU A 4 23.66 -9.50 -15.43
C GLU A 4 23.33 -8.05 -15.05
N SER A 5 23.66 -7.10 -15.93
CA SER A 5 23.34 -5.69 -15.75
C SER A 5 21.83 -5.44 -15.82
N LEU A 6 21.12 -6.13 -16.70
CA LEU A 6 19.64 -6.07 -16.77
C LEU A 6 19.02 -6.62 -15.49
N THR A 7 19.43 -7.83 -15.06
CA THR A 7 18.94 -8.45 -13.83
C THR A 7 19.14 -7.55 -12.63
N ARG A 8 20.34 -6.97 -12.46
CA ARG A 8 20.63 -6.02 -11.38
C ARG A 8 19.74 -4.78 -11.45
N THR A 9 19.57 -4.20 -12.63
CA THR A 9 18.71 -3.01 -12.82
C THR A 9 17.27 -3.30 -12.42
N LEU A 10 16.72 -4.45 -12.82
CA LEU A 10 15.38 -4.85 -12.45
C LEU A 10 15.27 -5.11 -10.94
N GLN A 11 16.24 -5.81 -10.34
CA GLN A 11 16.27 -6.09 -8.90
C GLN A 11 16.36 -4.79 -8.08
N GLU A 12 17.20 -3.84 -8.47
CA GLU A 12 17.32 -2.53 -7.81
C GLU A 12 16.05 -1.68 -8.00
N PHE A 13 15.42 -1.75 -9.17
CA PHE A 13 14.21 -0.97 -9.44
C PHE A 13 13.00 -1.52 -8.69
N LEU A 14 12.80 -2.84 -8.72
CA LEU A 14 11.68 -3.52 -8.08
C LEU A 14 11.89 -3.75 -6.58
N GLY A 15 13.14 -3.78 -6.11
CA GLY A 15 13.51 -3.93 -4.70
C GLY A 15 12.81 -2.89 -3.82
N GLY A 16 11.77 -3.33 -3.12
CA GLY A 16 10.95 -2.49 -2.25
C GLY A 16 9.69 -1.86 -2.88
N SER A 17 9.39 -2.14 -4.16
CA SER A 17 8.20 -1.63 -4.83
C SER A 17 7.00 -2.57 -4.63
N ARG A 18 6.23 -2.35 -3.55
CA ARG A 18 5.07 -3.20 -3.20
C ARG A 18 3.83 -2.99 -4.09
N HIS A 19 3.70 -1.82 -4.69
CA HIS A 19 2.52 -1.44 -5.48
C HIS A 19 2.91 -1.06 -6.91
N ALA A 20 3.97 -1.69 -7.43
CA ALA A 20 4.37 -1.44 -8.80
C ALA A 20 3.30 -1.97 -9.76
N VAL A 21 2.96 -1.18 -10.75
CA VAL A 21 2.02 -1.57 -11.80
C VAL A 21 2.82 -1.92 -13.05
N VAL A 22 2.50 -3.05 -13.65
CA VAL A 22 3.10 -3.51 -14.90
C VAL A 22 2.13 -3.24 -16.05
N LEU A 23 2.58 -2.43 -17.00
CA LEU A 23 1.87 -2.08 -18.23
C LEU A 23 2.57 -2.75 -19.42
N GLU A 24 1.81 -3.32 -20.33
CA GLU A 24 2.32 -3.83 -21.61
C GLU A 24 1.53 -3.20 -22.76
N ASP A 25 2.24 -2.54 -23.67
CA ASP A 25 1.67 -1.75 -24.76
C ASP A 25 0.59 -0.75 -24.29
N GLY A 26 0.77 -0.21 -23.07
CA GLY A 26 -0.13 0.75 -22.42
C GLY A 26 -1.28 0.15 -21.60
N ALA A 27 -1.52 -1.16 -21.68
CA ALA A 27 -2.54 -1.84 -20.91
C ALA A 27 -1.98 -2.42 -19.60
N ARG A 28 -2.71 -2.26 -18.49
CA ARG A 28 -2.33 -2.86 -17.20
C ARG A 28 -2.48 -4.38 -17.25
N ILE A 29 -1.37 -5.10 -17.03
CA ILE A 29 -1.34 -6.56 -17.02
C ILE A 29 -1.17 -7.15 -15.62
N PHE A 30 -0.43 -6.49 -14.72
CA PHE A 30 -0.26 -6.90 -13.32
C PHE A 30 -0.23 -5.69 -12.37
N ASP A 31 -0.64 -5.94 -11.13
CA ASP A 31 -0.43 -5.07 -9.97
C ASP A 31 0.34 -5.89 -8.92
N LEU A 32 1.56 -5.47 -8.58
CA LEU A 32 2.42 -6.20 -7.64
C LEU A 32 1.90 -6.16 -6.19
N ALA A 33 0.81 -5.44 -5.91
CA ALA A 33 0.08 -5.57 -4.65
C ALA A 33 -0.47 -7.00 -4.46
N ASP A 34 -0.95 -7.61 -5.55
CA ASP A 34 -1.63 -8.91 -5.57
C ASP A 34 -0.95 -9.93 -6.50
N SER A 35 0.20 -9.57 -7.05
CA SER A 35 0.97 -10.38 -8.01
C SER A 35 2.39 -10.59 -7.51
N LYS A 36 2.99 -11.69 -7.96
CA LYS A 36 4.37 -12.06 -7.66
C LYS A 36 5.22 -11.98 -8.92
N TYR A 37 6.52 -11.85 -8.73
CA TYR A 37 7.48 -11.86 -9.82
C TYR A 37 8.76 -12.62 -9.45
N SER A 38 9.48 -13.07 -10.47
CA SER A 38 10.83 -13.59 -10.35
C SER A 38 11.68 -13.07 -11.52
N ILE A 39 12.97 -12.87 -11.25
CA ILE A 39 13.93 -12.46 -12.27
C ILE A 39 15.00 -13.55 -12.33
N SER A 40 15.21 -14.14 -13.50
CA SER A 40 16.25 -15.14 -13.70
C SER A 40 17.24 -14.70 -14.78
N GLY A 41 18.53 -14.84 -14.46
CA GLY A 41 19.64 -14.66 -15.39
C GLY A 41 20.12 -16.00 -15.91
N GLU A 42 19.34 -16.65 -16.78
CA GLU A 42 19.66 -17.99 -17.29
C GLU A 42 20.20 -17.93 -18.73
N TYR A 43 21.23 -18.74 -19.02
CA TYR A 43 21.77 -18.93 -20.39
C TYR A 43 22.00 -17.61 -21.15
N ASN A 44 22.60 -16.61 -20.50
CA ASN A 44 22.86 -15.29 -21.07
C ASN A 44 21.57 -14.54 -21.50
N LYS A 45 20.47 -14.76 -20.80
CA LYS A 45 19.19 -14.05 -20.96
C LYS A 45 18.68 -13.59 -19.60
N CYS A 46 18.06 -12.41 -19.57
CA CYS A 46 17.31 -11.92 -18.41
C CYS A 46 15.83 -12.21 -18.66
N LEU A 47 15.22 -13.05 -17.83
CA LEU A 47 13.79 -13.37 -17.89
C LEU A 47 13.09 -12.74 -16.69
N LEU A 48 11.97 -12.07 -16.97
CA LEU A 48 11.02 -11.60 -15.98
C LEU A 48 9.77 -12.48 -16.05
N HIS A 49 9.48 -13.17 -14.96
CA HIS A 49 8.26 -13.96 -14.79
C HIS A 49 7.35 -13.23 -13.81
N LEU A 50 6.09 -13.06 -14.20
CA LEU A 50 5.03 -12.39 -13.45
C LEU A 50 3.83 -13.33 -13.33
N TRP A 51 3.26 -13.50 -12.14
CA TRP A 51 2.07 -14.31 -11.95
C TRP A 51 1.16 -13.79 -10.85
N SER A 52 -0.13 -14.11 -10.98
CA SER A 52 -1.18 -13.92 -9.98
C SER A 52 -2.07 -15.17 -9.98
N ALA A 53 -3.12 -15.18 -9.16
CA ALA A 53 -4.11 -16.27 -9.18
C ALA A 53 -4.80 -16.43 -10.55
N GLU A 54 -4.89 -15.36 -11.33
CA GLU A 54 -5.64 -15.34 -12.60
C GLU A 54 -4.75 -15.43 -13.84
N ARG A 55 -3.48 -15.02 -13.75
CA ARG A 55 -2.64 -14.76 -14.93
C ARG A 55 -1.20 -15.16 -14.70
N ASN A 56 -0.53 -15.55 -15.78
CA ASN A 56 0.90 -15.84 -15.80
C ASN A 56 1.53 -15.26 -17.08
N ALA A 57 2.69 -14.62 -16.96
CA ALA A 57 3.42 -14.02 -18.06
C ALA A 57 4.95 -14.15 -17.88
N VAL A 58 5.63 -14.66 -18.91
CA VAL A 58 7.10 -14.67 -18.99
C VAL A 58 7.55 -13.73 -20.11
N ARG A 59 8.55 -12.90 -19.82
CA ARG A 59 9.11 -11.90 -20.74
C ARG A 59 10.62 -11.96 -20.74
N ARG A 60 11.23 -12.10 -21.92
CA ARG A 60 12.68 -11.93 -22.07
C ARG A 60 12.99 -10.45 -22.20
N ILE A 61 13.83 -9.93 -21.31
CA ILE A 61 14.25 -8.53 -21.32
C ILE A 61 15.40 -8.37 -22.31
N LEU A 62 15.24 -7.44 -23.25
CA LEU A 62 16.26 -7.08 -24.25
C LEU A 62 16.99 -5.81 -23.82
N GLU A 63 16.24 -4.81 -23.35
CA GLU A 63 16.73 -3.50 -22.95
C GLU A 63 15.94 -2.97 -21.76
N SER A 64 16.55 -2.06 -21.00
CA SER A 64 15.98 -1.39 -19.85
C SER A 64 16.40 0.07 -19.79
N GLU A 65 15.45 0.97 -19.55
CA GLU A 65 15.68 2.40 -19.37
C GLU A 65 14.86 2.89 -18.16
N VAL A 66 15.51 3.49 -17.17
CA VAL A 66 14.81 4.15 -16.05
C VAL A 66 14.55 5.59 -16.41
N ARG A 67 13.27 6.00 -16.48
CA ARG A 67 12.88 7.36 -16.86
C ARG A 67 11.72 7.86 -16.01
N HIS A 68 11.85 9.05 -15.42
CA HIS A 68 10.80 9.70 -14.61
C HIS A 68 10.18 8.80 -13.52
N GLY A 69 10.95 7.87 -12.94
CA GLY A 69 10.48 6.95 -11.91
C GLY A 69 9.68 5.73 -12.43
N SER A 70 9.62 5.52 -13.75
CA SER A 70 9.20 4.27 -14.37
C SER A 70 10.40 3.54 -15.00
N LEU A 71 10.32 2.21 -15.05
CA LEU A 71 11.26 1.34 -15.74
C LEU A 71 10.63 0.90 -17.05
N ARG A 72 11.20 1.35 -18.16
CA ARG A 72 10.77 0.98 -19.51
C ARG A 72 11.65 -0.15 -20.01
N LEU A 73 11.01 -1.22 -20.43
CA LEU A 73 11.64 -2.45 -20.89
C LEU A 73 11.22 -2.72 -22.32
N THR A 74 12.21 -3.06 -23.15
CA THR A 74 11.96 -3.71 -24.43
C THR A 74 11.95 -5.21 -24.17
N VAL A 75 10.81 -5.86 -24.39
CA VAL A 75 10.62 -7.26 -24.02
C VAL A 75 10.18 -8.14 -25.19
N GLN A 76 10.59 -9.40 -25.17
CA GLN A 76 10.17 -10.41 -26.12
C GLN A 76 9.26 -11.44 -25.43
N LYS A 77 8.08 -11.67 -25.99
CA LYS A 77 7.12 -12.69 -25.54
C LYS A 77 7.54 -14.07 -26.04
N LEU A 78 7.21 -15.11 -25.27
CA LEU A 78 7.42 -16.48 -25.73
C LEU A 78 6.63 -16.72 -27.03
N GLY A 79 7.30 -17.28 -28.04
CA GLY A 79 6.68 -17.56 -29.34
C GLY A 79 6.47 -16.34 -30.25
N GLN A 80 6.84 -15.12 -29.84
CA GLN A 80 6.77 -13.94 -30.69
C GLN A 80 8.17 -13.40 -31.03
N SER A 81 8.41 -13.14 -32.31
CA SER A 81 9.69 -12.58 -32.78
C SER A 81 9.80 -11.07 -32.56
N ARG A 82 8.68 -10.34 -32.64
CA ARG A 82 8.65 -8.89 -32.50
C ARG A 82 8.71 -8.47 -31.01
N PRO A 83 9.64 -7.57 -30.63
CA PRO A 83 9.64 -6.97 -29.31
C PRO A 83 8.39 -6.11 -29.07
N SER A 84 7.98 -6.04 -27.80
CA SER A 84 6.89 -5.20 -27.28
C SER A 84 7.41 -4.32 -26.15
N LYS A 85 6.66 -3.28 -25.79
CA LYS A 85 7.05 -2.34 -24.73
C LYS A 85 6.37 -2.72 -23.43
N LEU A 86 7.16 -2.86 -22.37
CA LEU A 86 6.66 -3.09 -21.02
C LEU A 86 7.14 -1.95 -20.13
N GLU A 87 6.25 -1.35 -19.35
CA GLU A 87 6.56 -0.26 -18.43
C GLU A 87 6.16 -0.67 -17.00
N ILE A 88 7.10 -0.54 -16.06
CA ILE A 88 6.86 -0.78 -14.64
C ILE A 88 6.90 0.56 -13.91
N CYS A 89 5.78 0.95 -13.33
CA CYS A 89 5.63 2.18 -12.58
C CYS A 89 5.59 1.86 -11.08
N ARG A 90 6.44 2.49 -10.26
CA ARG A 90 6.46 2.27 -8.79
C ARG A 90 5.18 2.71 -8.06
N GLY A 91 4.35 3.54 -8.70
CA GLY A 91 3.09 4.04 -8.16
C GLY A 91 1.89 3.61 -9.01
N GLN A 92 0.73 3.51 -8.37
CA GLN A 92 -0.54 3.11 -9.00
C GLN A 92 -1.08 4.14 -10.01
N ASP A 93 -0.73 5.42 -9.84
CA ASP A 93 -1.16 6.48 -10.74
C ASP A 93 -0.17 6.64 -11.91
N HIS A 94 -0.58 6.20 -13.10
CA HIS A 94 0.19 6.21 -14.34
C HIS A 94 0.07 7.52 -15.14
N ARG A 95 -0.70 8.50 -14.64
CA ARG A 95 -0.87 9.79 -15.32
C ARG A 95 0.43 10.60 -15.28
N THR A 96 0.72 11.31 -16.36
CA THR A 96 1.83 12.28 -16.40
C THR A 96 1.58 13.42 -15.40
N PRO A 97 2.63 14.12 -14.91
CA PRO A 97 2.46 15.27 -14.03
C PRO A 97 1.50 16.33 -14.59
N THR A 98 1.54 16.57 -15.92
CA THR A 98 0.63 17.48 -16.62
C THR A 98 -0.81 16.99 -16.56
N ALA A 99 -1.07 15.70 -16.85
CA ALA A 99 -2.42 15.14 -16.78
C ALA A 99 -3.00 15.19 -15.36
N ARG A 100 -2.19 14.92 -14.32
CA ARG A 100 -2.60 15.08 -12.92
C ARG A 100 -2.97 16.53 -12.60
N ARG A 101 -2.16 17.49 -13.04
CA ARG A 101 -2.42 18.92 -12.83
C ARG A 101 -3.73 19.36 -13.49
N VAL A 102 -3.99 18.91 -14.72
CA VAL A 102 -5.24 19.18 -15.43
C VAL A 102 -6.43 18.60 -14.67
N ALA A 103 -6.38 17.32 -14.29
CA ALA A 103 -7.46 16.67 -13.54
C ALA A 103 -7.80 17.42 -12.23
N ARG A 104 -6.78 17.83 -11.46
CA ARG A 104 -6.96 18.59 -10.21
C ARG A 104 -7.51 20.00 -10.44
N SER A 105 -7.14 20.65 -11.54
CA SER A 105 -7.70 21.96 -11.91
C SER A 105 -9.16 21.84 -12.35
N THR A 106 -9.50 20.81 -13.12
CA THR A 106 -10.88 20.52 -13.53
C THR A 106 -11.75 20.25 -12.30
N TYR A 107 -11.27 19.40 -11.37
CA TYR A 107 -11.97 19.14 -10.12
C TYR A 107 -12.19 20.40 -9.28
N GLN A 108 -11.19 21.27 -9.17
CA GLN A 108 -11.33 22.55 -8.46
C GLN A 108 -12.47 23.41 -9.03
N GLN A 109 -12.66 23.42 -10.35
CA GLN A 109 -13.75 24.14 -11.00
C GLN A 109 -15.11 23.49 -10.73
N HIS A 110 -15.20 22.16 -10.80
CA HIS A 110 -16.43 21.44 -10.45
C HIS A 110 -16.82 21.65 -8.99
N LEU A 111 -15.86 21.54 -8.06
CA LEU A 111 -16.10 21.76 -6.65
C LEU A 111 -16.55 23.20 -6.37
N ARG A 112 -15.96 24.20 -7.02
CA ARG A 112 -16.43 25.60 -6.89
C ARG A 112 -17.92 25.74 -7.24
N ARG A 113 -18.32 25.22 -8.39
CA ARG A 113 -19.71 25.28 -8.86
C ARG A 113 -20.66 24.54 -7.90
N ALA A 114 -20.25 23.37 -7.42
CA ALA A 114 -21.02 22.60 -6.44
C ALA A 114 -21.18 23.37 -5.12
N LEU A 115 -20.12 24.00 -4.61
CA LEU A 115 -20.18 24.80 -3.36
C LEU A 115 -21.14 25.99 -3.49
N GLU A 116 -21.05 26.74 -4.59
CA GLU A 116 -21.91 27.90 -4.86
C GLU A 116 -23.39 27.49 -4.99
N ARG A 117 -23.65 26.29 -5.52
CA ARG A 117 -25.01 25.73 -5.62
C ARG A 117 -25.55 25.18 -4.30
N LEU A 118 -24.73 24.47 -3.52
CA LEU A 118 -25.17 23.77 -2.30
C LEU A 118 -25.31 24.68 -1.08
N PHE A 119 -24.56 25.77 -1.04
CA PHE A 119 -24.52 26.67 0.12
C PHE A 119 -24.91 28.10 -0.31
N PRO A 120 -26.17 28.33 -0.74
CA PRO A 120 -26.63 29.65 -1.07
C PRO A 120 -26.46 30.59 0.13
N GLY A 121 -25.92 31.78 -0.10
CA GLY A 121 -25.60 32.76 0.95
C GLY A 121 -24.21 32.64 1.55
N PHE A 122 -23.45 31.59 1.21
CA PHE A 122 -22.01 31.54 1.47
C PHE A 122 -21.22 31.91 0.22
N THR A 123 -20.07 32.56 0.43
CA THR A 123 -19.11 32.93 -0.63
C THR A 123 -17.86 32.08 -0.53
N VAL A 124 -17.40 31.52 -1.65
CA VAL A 124 -16.12 30.82 -1.75
C VAL A 124 -14.98 31.85 -1.86
N THR A 125 -14.38 32.23 -0.72
CA THR A 125 -13.34 33.28 -0.66
C THR A 125 -11.98 32.80 -1.16
N ARG A 126 -11.66 31.53 -0.92
CA ARG A 126 -10.44 30.88 -1.41
C ARG A 126 -10.78 29.48 -1.88
N LEU A 127 -10.20 29.06 -3.00
CA LEU A 127 -10.22 27.67 -3.44
C LEU A 127 -8.99 27.40 -4.30
N SER A 128 -8.11 26.52 -3.85
CA SER A 128 -6.81 26.28 -4.47
C SER A 128 -6.31 24.85 -4.22
N ASN A 129 -5.54 24.33 -5.16
CA ASN A 129 -4.73 23.12 -5.01
C ASN A 129 -3.21 23.46 -5.02
N ALA A 130 -2.82 24.71 -4.78
CA ALA A 130 -1.43 25.14 -4.78
C ALA A 130 -0.64 24.46 -3.65
N MET A 131 0.55 23.95 -3.97
CA MET A 131 1.42 23.28 -3.01
C MET A 131 1.88 24.27 -1.92
N ASP A 132 1.84 23.82 -0.67
CA ASP A 132 2.31 24.55 0.50
C ASP A 132 3.02 23.54 1.39
N LEU A 133 4.36 23.48 1.25
CA LEU A 133 5.19 22.48 1.92
C LEU A 133 5.37 22.79 3.42
N GLU A 134 5.26 24.06 3.82
CA GLU A 134 5.36 24.50 5.21
C GLU A 134 4.26 23.85 6.06
N HIS A 135 3.04 23.80 5.52
CA HIS A 135 1.88 23.21 6.18
C HIS A 135 1.55 21.78 5.70
N SER A 136 2.50 21.11 5.04
CA SER A 136 2.35 19.74 4.52
C SER A 136 1.20 19.55 3.52
N PHE A 137 0.81 20.60 2.80
CA PHE A 137 -0.28 20.53 1.82
C PHE A 137 0.22 20.27 0.40
N GLY A 138 0.03 19.04 -0.05
CA GLY A 138 0.25 18.66 -1.44
C GLY A 138 -0.83 19.18 -2.41
N PRO A 139 -0.57 19.08 -3.73
CA PRO A 139 -1.51 19.51 -4.77
C PRO A 139 -2.67 18.54 -5.02
N ILE A 140 -2.67 17.38 -4.34
CA ILE A 140 -3.71 16.34 -4.45
C ILE A 140 -5.08 16.89 -4.06
N TYR A 141 -5.11 17.71 -3.02
CA TYR A 141 -6.34 18.17 -2.41
C TYR A 141 -6.67 19.60 -2.82
N THR A 142 -7.94 19.85 -3.11
CA THR A 142 -8.47 21.19 -3.25
C THR A 142 -8.88 21.70 -1.88
N ARG A 143 -8.27 22.80 -1.45
CA ARG A 143 -8.50 23.48 -0.18
C ARG A 143 -9.23 24.79 -0.42
N GLY A 144 -10.23 25.09 0.40
CA GLY A 144 -10.96 26.33 0.29
C GLY A 144 -11.53 26.84 1.60
N ILE A 145 -12.12 28.03 1.52
CA ILE A 145 -12.81 28.69 2.61
C ILE A 145 -14.17 29.12 2.10
N LEU A 146 -15.21 28.71 2.81
CA LEU A 146 -16.60 29.07 2.55
C LEU A 146 -17.06 30.01 3.66
N ARG A 147 -17.42 31.26 3.35
CA ARG A 147 -17.68 32.31 4.34
C ARG A 147 -19.09 32.87 4.22
N GLN A 148 -19.74 33.12 5.35
CA GLN A 148 -20.99 33.85 5.45
C GLN A 148 -20.89 34.85 6.61
N GLY A 149 -20.70 36.14 6.30
CA GLY A 149 -20.51 37.18 7.30
C GLY A 149 -19.30 36.91 8.22
N ARG A 150 -19.57 36.63 9.50
CA ARG A 150 -18.57 36.34 10.55
C ARG A 150 -18.33 34.85 10.77
N THR A 151 -19.01 33.97 10.04
CA THR A 151 -18.80 32.53 10.13
C THR A 151 -18.13 32.01 8.87
N ALA A 152 -17.31 30.96 9.04
CA ALA A 152 -16.61 30.31 7.95
C ALA A 152 -16.49 28.80 8.18
N PHE A 153 -16.36 28.06 7.08
CA PHE A 153 -16.02 26.65 7.05
C PHE A 153 -14.76 26.45 6.23
N ALA A 154 -13.89 25.58 6.73
CA ALA A 154 -12.83 25.01 5.92
C ALA A 154 -13.44 24.01 4.94
N VAL A 155 -13.11 24.15 3.66
CA VAL A 155 -13.52 23.21 2.61
C VAL A 155 -12.31 22.40 2.20
N PHE A 156 -12.49 21.09 2.09
CA PHE A 156 -11.44 20.19 1.66
C PHE A 156 -12.05 19.15 0.71
N GLY A 157 -11.39 18.90 -0.43
CA GLY A 157 -11.91 17.97 -1.43
C GLY A 157 -10.81 17.24 -2.18
N VAL A 158 -11.14 16.04 -2.64
CA VAL A 158 -10.27 15.18 -3.45
C VAL A 158 -11.02 14.63 -4.66
N ASN A 159 -10.36 14.57 -5.82
CA ASN A 159 -10.97 14.10 -7.05
C ASN A 159 -10.93 12.57 -7.16
N ARG A 160 -11.84 12.00 -7.95
CA ARG A 160 -12.00 10.53 -8.13
C ARG A 160 -10.84 9.84 -8.83
N GLN A 161 -9.89 10.59 -9.39
CA GLN A 161 -8.75 10.03 -10.10
C GLN A 161 -7.51 9.91 -9.19
N GLU A 162 -7.55 10.41 -7.96
CA GLU A 162 -6.51 10.14 -6.96
C GLU A 162 -6.68 8.73 -6.37
N THR A 163 -5.62 8.21 -5.76
CA THR A 163 -5.63 6.86 -5.16
C THR A 163 -6.53 6.78 -3.92
N GLN A 164 -7.09 5.60 -3.63
CA GLN A 164 -7.88 5.39 -2.41
C GLN A 164 -7.11 5.76 -1.14
N ALA A 165 -5.81 5.45 -1.09
CA ALA A 165 -4.95 5.85 0.04
C ALA A 165 -4.89 7.39 0.24
N SER A 166 -4.92 8.16 -0.86
CA SER A 166 -5.01 9.63 -0.78
C SER A 166 -6.39 10.11 -0.35
N ILE A 167 -7.46 9.45 -0.80
CA ILE A 167 -8.83 9.74 -0.38
C ILE A 167 -8.98 9.48 1.13
N ASP A 168 -8.49 8.34 1.60
CA ASP A 168 -8.49 7.90 3.00
C ASP A 168 -7.68 8.84 3.93
N ALA A 169 -6.62 9.43 3.40
CA ALA A 169 -5.80 10.40 4.12
C ALA A 169 -6.40 11.82 4.14
N ALA A 170 -7.45 12.09 3.34
CA ALA A 170 -8.02 13.43 3.18
C ALA A 170 -8.52 14.01 4.52
N LEU A 171 -9.05 13.19 5.42
CA LEU A 171 -9.52 13.64 6.73
C LEU A 171 -8.40 14.30 7.55
N THR A 172 -7.22 13.68 7.60
CA THR A 172 -6.07 14.23 8.32
C THR A 172 -5.69 15.61 7.80
N PHE A 173 -5.58 15.76 6.48
CA PHE A 173 -5.24 17.04 5.87
C PHE A 173 -6.37 18.07 5.97
N ALA A 174 -7.63 17.64 6.05
CA ALA A 174 -8.75 18.53 6.29
C ALA A 174 -8.74 19.10 7.72
N ILE A 175 -8.32 18.31 8.71
CA ILE A 175 -8.09 18.77 10.09
C ILE A 175 -6.94 19.78 10.13
N LEU A 176 -5.82 19.48 9.47
CA LEU A 176 -4.70 20.43 9.35
C LEU A 176 -5.11 21.72 8.65
N TRP A 177 -5.97 21.63 7.62
CA TRP A 177 -6.47 22.81 6.91
C TRP A 177 -7.37 23.67 7.79
N LEU A 178 -8.22 23.05 8.62
CA LEU A 178 -9.02 23.77 9.61
C LEU A 178 -8.14 24.52 10.60
N ASP A 179 -7.09 23.88 11.11
CA ASP A 179 -6.13 24.49 12.04
C ASP A 179 -5.41 25.68 11.39
N ALA A 180 -4.86 25.49 10.19
CA ALA A 180 -4.24 26.56 9.42
C ALA A 180 -5.20 27.74 9.15
N CYS A 181 -6.47 27.44 8.86
CA CYS A 181 -7.50 28.47 8.70
C CYS A 181 -7.74 29.24 10.00
N ARG A 182 -7.85 28.55 11.14
CA ARG A 182 -8.05 29.17 12.47
C ARG A 182 -6.87 30.05 12.88
N ASN A 183 -5.65 29.62 12.59
CA ASN A 183 -4.42 30.37 12.91
C ASN A 183 -4.23 31.61 12.03
N THR A 184 -4.73 31.58 10.79
CA THR A 184 -4.59 32.69 9.84
C THR A 184 -5.80 33.63 9.82
N ALA A 185 -6.91 33.24 10.44
CA ALA A 185 -8.16 34.00 10.40
C ALA A 185 -8.05 35.33 11.16
N ASP A 186 -8.76 36.34 10.66
CA ASP A 186 -9.12 37.50 11.47
C ASP A 186 -9.91 37.02 12.70
N GLN A 187 -9.56 37.51 13.90
CA GLN A 187 -10.22 37.20 15.17
C GLN A 187 -11.74 37.39 15.14
N ARG A 188 -12.25 38.18 14.19
CA ARG A 188 -13.69 38.41 14.00
C ARG A 188 -14.42 37.28 13.28
N VAL A 189 -13.71 36.35 12.65
CA VAL A 189 -14.25 35.25 11.85
C VAL A 189 -14.16 33.92 12.61
N LEU A 190 -15.30 33.29 12.87
CA LEU A 190 -15.38 31.99 13.51
C LEU A 190 -15.34 30.88 12.47
N PHE A 191 -14.36 29.98 12.57
CA PHE A 191 -14.32 28.73 11.80
C PHE A 191 -15.07 27.62 12.52
N GLU A 192 -16.29 27.36 12.06
CA GLU A 192 -17.22 26.41 12.67
C GLU A 192 -16.77 24.95 12.48
N GLY A 193 -16.08 24.64 11.38
CA GLY A 193 -15.56 23.30 11.14
C GLY A 193 -15.20 23.04 9.68
N VAL A 194 -15.34 21.77 9.28
CA VAL A 194 -14.88 21.24 7.99
C VAL A 194 -16.05 20.70 7.19
N LYS A 195 -16.07 21.05 5.89
CA LYS A 195 -16.87 20.39 4.87
C LYS A 195 -15.94 19.60 3.94
N LEU A 196 -15.97 18.28 4.06
CA LEU A 196 -15.12 17.34 3.33
C LEU A 196 -15.88 16.73 2.15
N PHE A 197 -15.28 16.79 0.95
CA PHE A 197 -15.85 16.28 -0.30
C PHE A 197 -14.98 15.15 -0.83
N LEU A 198 -15.50 13.92 -0.78
CA LEU A 198 -14.84 12.72 -1.29
C LEU A 198 -15.57 12.21 -2.54
N PRO A 199 -14.90 11.44 -3.42
CA PRO A 199 -15.56 10.81 -4.56
C PRO A 199 -16.69 9.88 -4.13
N ALA A 200 -17.74 9.79 -4.94
CA ALA A 200 -18.86 8.87 -4.70
C ALA A 200 -18.38 7.41 -4.52
N GLY A 201 -18.89 6.73 -3.49
CA GLY A 201 -18.56 5.35 -3.14
C GLY A 201 -17.17 5.14 -2.51
N SER A 202 -16.46 6.21 -2.12
CA SER A 202 -15.10 6.12 -1.57
C SER A 202 -14.97 6.60 -0.12
N SER A 203 -16.09 7.00 0.51
CA SER A 203 -16.07 7.68 1.80
C SER A 203 -16.06 6.75 3.02
N GLY A 204 -16.18 5.43 2.83
CA GLY A 204 -16.39 4.44 3.90
C GLY A 204 -15.40 4.57 5.07
N LEU A 205 -14.08 4.54 4.81
CA LEU A 205 -13.09 4.66 5.89
C LEU A 205 -13.14 6.02 6.59
N THR A 206 -13.43 7.09 5.85
CA THR A 206 -13.53 8.44 6.42
C THR A 206 -14.77 8.56 7.31
N ARG A 207 -15.88 7.94 6.92
CA ARG A 207 -17.11 7.85 7.72
C ARG A 207 -16.82 7.20 9.08
N GLU A 208 -16.13 6.06 9.07
CA GLU A 208 -15.73 5.33 10.29
C GLU A 208 -14.81 6.17 11.19
N ARG A 209 -13.93 7.00 10.63
CA ARG A 209 -13.04 7.85 11.44
C ARG A 209 -13.74 9.07 12.01
N LEU A 210 -14.63 9.69 11.22
CA LEU A 210 -15.32 10.93 11.59
C LEU A 210 -16.20 10.77 12.84
N VAL A 211 -16.81 9.59 13.04
CA VAL A 211 -17.67 9.32 14.21
C VAL A 211 -16.90 9.38 15.54
N HIS A 212 -15.58 9.24 15.50
CA HIS A 212 -14.71 9.26 16.67
C HIS A 212 -14.06 10.63 16.91
N LEU A 213 -14.32 11.64 16.06
CA LEU A 213 -13.86 12.99 16.30
C LEU A 213 -14.74 13.68 17.34
N HIS A 214 -14.11 14.52 18.17
CA HIS A 214 -14.82 15.26 19.20
C HIS A 214 -15.86 16.21 18.57
N PRO A 215 -17.16 16.08 18.90
CA PRO A 215 -18.21 16.88 18.26
C PRO A 215 -18.09 18.37 18.59
N ASP A 216 -17.60 18.71 19.78
CA ASP A 216 -17.44 20.11 20.19
C ASP A 216 -16.20 20.79 19.61
N ALA A 217 -15.25 20.04 19.03
CA ALA A 217 -14.03 20.63 18.47
C ALA A 217 -14.29 21.33 17.12
N ALA A 218 -15.25 20.81 16.34
CA ALA A 218 -15.67 21.37 15.06
C ALA A 218 -16.94 20.70 14.54
N LYS A 219 -17.68 21.41 13.68
CA LYS A 219 -18.74 20.82 12.86
C LYS A 219 -18.11 20.02 11.70
N TRP A 220 -18.06 18.71 11.86
CA TRP A 220 -17.60 17.78 10.82
C TRP A 220 -18.74 17.44 9.86
N LYS A 221 -18.56 17.72 8.57
CA LYS A 221 -19.54 17.42 7.52
C LYS A 221 -18.88 16.69 6.37
N LEU A 222 -19.41 15.52 6.01
CA LEU A 222 -18.93 14.69 4.92
C LEU A 222 -19.93 14.70 3.76
N TYR A 223 -19.39 14.83 2.55
CA TYR A 223 -20.15 14.79 1.32
C TYR A 223 -19.46 13.85 0.33
N GLU A 224 -20.25 13.06 -0.38
CA GLU A 224 -19.82 12.36 -1.57
C GLU A 224 -20.16 13.18 -2.81
N PHE A 225 -19.18 13.40 -3.68
CA PHE A 225 -19.30 14.17 -4.90
C PHE A 225 -19.08 13.27 -6.12
N ASP A 226 -20.12 13.10 -6.92
CA ASP A 226 -20.04 12.51 -8.24
C ASP A 226 -19.77 13.61 -9.28
N GLU A 227 -18.51 13.71 -9.69
CA GLU A 227 -18.05 14.68 -10.70
C GLU A 227 -18.68 14.47 -12.09
N ARG A 228 -19.18 13.26 -12.40
CA ARG A 228 -19.75 12.95 -13.73
C ARG A 228 -21.17 13.46 -13.86
N HIS A 229 -21.95 13.28 -12.79
CA HIS A 229 -23.36 13.69 -12.75
C HIS A 229 -23.58 15.04 -12.06
N ASP A 230 -22.50 15.70 -11.62
CA ASP A 230 -22.52 16.91 -10.79
C ASP A 230 -23.46 16.76 -9.57
N SER A 231 -23.50 15.58 -8.95
CA SER A 231 -24.37 15.31 -7.80
C SER A 231 -23.56 15.23 -6.52
N VAL A 232 -24.04 15.90 -5.48
CA VAL A 232 -23.42 15.86 -4.15
C VAL A 232 -24.42 15.32 -3.15
N VAL A 233 -24.02 14.31 -2.40
CA VAL A 233 -24.81 13.66 -1.37
C VAL A 233 -24.17 13.90 -0.01
N ALA A 234 -24.93 14.38 0.96
CA ALA A 234 -24.46 14.49 2.34
C ALA A 234 -24.48 13.12 3.00
N MET A 235 -23.38 12.74 3.64
CA MET A 235 -23.26 11.44 4.30
C MET A 235 -23.60 11.56 5.78
N ASP A 236 -24.42 10.65 6.28
CA ASP A 236 -24.58 10.46 7.72
C ASP A 236 -23.39 9.65 8.25
N CYS A 237 -22.61 10.26 9.15
CA CYS A 237 -21.46 9.61 9.76
C CYS A 237 -21.82 8.70 10.94
N ASN A 238 -23.07 8.78 11.43
CA ASN A 238 -23.57 7.91 12.49
C ASN A 238 -24.20 6.62 11.95
N ASP A 239 -24.53 6.56 10.66
CA ASP A 239 -25.05 5.33 10.04
C ASP A 239 -23.91 4.33 9.81
N ARG A 240 -23.85 3.34 10.71
CA ARG A 240 -22.86 2.25 10.69
C ARG A 240 -23.35 1.03 9.90
N GLY A 241 -24.44 1.14 9.14
CA GLY A 241 -24.95 0.04 8.34
C GLY A 241 -25.03 -1.27 9.13
N ASN A 242 -24.64 -2.38 8.50
CA ASN A 242 -24.47 -3.66 9.19
C ASN A 242 -22.98 -3.91 9.49
N VAL A 243 -22.67 -4.32 10.71
CA VAL A 243 -21.31 -4.75 11.08
C VAL A 243 -21.12 -6.19 10.62
N ALA A 244 -20.34 -6.38 9.55
CA ALA A 244 -19.92 -7.70 9.13
C ALA A 244 -18.75 -8.16 10.00
N THR A 245 -19.00 -9.05 10.95
CA THR A 245 -17.93 -9.69 11.73
C THR A 245 -17.62 -11.06 11.15
N ARG A 246 -16.34 -11.27 10.80
CA ARG A 246 -15.83 -12.59 10.42
C ARG A 246 -14.68 -12.95 11.33
N LEU A 247 -14.90 -13.95 12.17
CA LEU A 247 -13.80 -14.63 12.87
C LEU A 247 -13.15 -15.61 11.90
N ILE A 248 -11.88 -15.35 11.59
CA ILE A 248 -11.07 -16.30 10.84
C ILE A 248 -10.71 -17.43 11.81
N ARG A 249 -10.83 -18.68 11.36
CA ARG A 249 -10.43 -19.83 12.18
C ARG A 249 -8.94 -19.72 12.50
N CYS A 250 -8.59 -19.65 13.78
CA CYS A 250 -7.22 -19.76 14.22
C CYS A 250 -6.70 -21.17 13.86
N PRO A 251 -5.62 -21.31 13.08
CA PRO A 251 -5.03 -22.61 12.80
C PRO A 251 -4.45 -23.21 14.09
N ASP A 252 -4.46 -24.54 14.20
CA ASP A 252 -3.72 -25.23 15.25
C ASP A 252 -2.22 -25.06 14.97
N GLU A 253 -1.61 -24.07 15.64
CA GLU A 253 -0.22 -23.70 15.41
C GLU A 253 0.73 -24.88 15.62
N ARG A 254 0.50 -25.68 16.67
CA ARG A 254 1.34 -26.84 16.96
C ARG A 254 1.32 -27.85 15.83
N ALA A 255 0.13 -28.18 15.33
CA ALA A 255 -0.01 -29.11 14.21
C ALA A 255 0.61 -28.57 12.91
N VAL A 256 0.63 -27.25 12.70
CA VAL A 256 1.30 -26.62 11.56
C VAL A 256 2.83 -26.66 11.72
N LEU A 257 3.36 -26.34 12.90
CA LEU A 257 4.79 -26.38 13.18
C LEU A 257 5.35 -27.81 13.01
N GLU A 258 4.63 -28.82 13.52
CA GLU A 258 4.99 -30.24 13.32
C GLU A 258 4.98 -30.62 11.83
N ARG A 259 3.97 -30.17 11.06
CA ARG A 259 3.87 -30.42 9.61
C ARG A 259 5.03 -29.84 8.80
N PHE A 260 5.58 -28.69 9.23
CA PHE A 260 6.65 -27.97 8.52
C PHE A 260 8.02 -28.09 9.19
N ALA A 261 8.21 -29.09 10.07
CA ALA A 261 9.45 -29.26 10.84
C ALA A 261 10.72 -29.26 9.97
N ASP A 262 10.71 -29.91 8.82
CA ASP A 262 11.86 -29.96 7.90
C ASP A 262 12.20 -28.58 7.31
N SER A 263 11.18 -27.84 6.85
CA SER A 263 11.36 -26.48 6.34
C SER A 263 11.86 -25.55 7.43
N ILE A 264 11.31 -25.66 8.64
CA ILE A 264 11.75 -24.89 9.81
C ILE A 264 13.21 -25.20 10.12
N HIS A 265 13.57 -26.48 10.23
CA HIS A 265 14.94 -26.89 10.49
C HIS A 265 15.91 -26.36 9.42
N ARG A 266 15.54 -26.44 8.14
CA ARG A 266 16.37 -25.96 7.03
C ARG A 266 16.65 -24.46 7.09
N VAL A 267 15.63 -23.65 7.40
CA VAL A 267 15.79 -22.18 7.48
C VAL A 267 16.51 -21.77 8.77
N LEU A 268 16.12 -22.33 9.91
CA LEU A 268 16.75 -22.00 11.20
C LEU A 268 18.20 -22.46 11.29
N SER A 269 18.60 -23.50 10.55
CA SER A 269 20.02 -23.88 10.43
C SER A 269 20.87 -22.79 9.76
N LEU A 270 20.28 -21.94 8.92
CA LEU A 270 20.96 -20.82 8.25
C LEU A 270 20.82 -19.49 9.00
N LEU A 271 19.66 -19.27 9.62
CA LEU A 271 19.34 -18.07 10.38
C LEU A 271 18.55 -18.43 11.66
N PRO A 272 19.25 -18.77 12.77
CA PRO A 272 18.62 -19.35 13.96
C PRO A 272 17.59 -18.47 14.67
N GLU A 273 17.77 -17.14 14.62
CA GLU A 273 16.87 -16.18 15.28
C GLU A 273 15.71 -15.73 14.36
N SER A 274 15.42 -16.46 13.28
CA SER A 274 14.27 -16.15 12.42
C SER A 274 12.95 -16.38 13.15
N GLU A 275 12.03 -15.44 12.99
CA GLU A 275 10.67 -15.56 13.48
C GLU A 275 9.89 -16.53 12.55
N VAL A 276 9.18 -17.50 13.12
CA VAL A 276 8.30 -18.42 12.39
C VAL A 276 6.85 -18.04 12.68
N ALA A 277 6.11 -17.60 11.67
CA ALA A 277 4.72 -17.18 11.82
C ALA A 277 3.79 -18.06 10.98
N VAL A 278 2.79 -18.67 11.62
CA VAL A 278 1.76 -19.48 10.95
C VAL A 278 0.74 -18.54 10.30
N LEU A 279 0.51 -18.69 8.99
CA LEU A 279 -0.51 -17.91 8.27
C LEU A 279 -1.80 -18.69 8.10
N SER A 280 -1.68 -19.99 7.81
CA SER A 280 -2.81 -20.89 7.62
C SER A 280 -2.41 -22.32 7.95
N THR A 281 -3.36 -23.26 7.84
CA THR A 281 -3.07 -24.69 8.01
C THR A 281 -2.07 -25.23 6.98
N SER A 282 -1.90 -24.57 5.84
CA SER A 282 -1.06 -25.02 4.72
C SER A 282 0.11 -24.10 4.43
N GLU A 283 0.36 -23.09 5.26
CA GLU A 283 1.35 -22.06 4.98
C GLU A 283 1.90 -21.41 6.25
N LEU A 284 3.22 -21.27 6.30
CA LEU A 284 3.94 -20.47 7.29
C LEU A 284 4.98 -19.56 6.62
N VAL A 285 5.41 -18.53 7.33
CA VAL A 285 6.42 -17.58 6.85
C VAL A 285 7.56 -17.43 7.85
N PHE A 286 8.74 -17.15 7.30
CA PHE A 286 9.95 -16.84 8.03
C PHE A 286 10.24 -15.34 7.91
N ARG A 287 10.48 -14.69 9.05
CA ARG A 287 10.76 -13.26 9.11
C ARG A 287 12.07 -12.99 9.82
N TRP A 288 12.75 -11.94 9.38
CA TRP A 288 13.91 -11.37 10.06
C TRP A 288 13.57 -9.94 10.47
N HIS A 289 13.42 -9.69 11.77
CA HIS A 289 12.96 -8.40 12.29
C HIS A 289 11.68 -7.92 11.60
N GLY A 290 10.67 -8.80 11.55
CA GLY A 290 9.38 -8.55 10.90
C GLY A 290 9.37 -8.53 9.36
N LEU A 291 10.53 -8.61 8.69
CA LEU A 291 10.59 -8.68 7.22
C LEU A 291 10.50 -10.13 6.74
N GLU A 292 9.42 -10.47 6.03
CA GLU A 292 9.26 -11.77 5.37
C GLU A 292 10.32 -11.93 4.28
N PHE A 293 11.08 -13.02 4.36
CA PHE A 293 12.12 -13.37 3.38
C PHE A 293 11.95 -14.78 2.79
N ALA A 294 11.17 -15.63 3.47
CA ALA A 294 10.85 -16.96 3.00
C ALA A 294 9.48 -17.41 3.52
N ARG A 295 8.91 -18.39 2.83
CA ARG A 295 7.58 -18.94 3.05
C ARG A 295 7.62 -20.43 2.77
N ALA A 296 7.11 -21.24 3.69
CA ALA A 296 6.90 -22.66 3.44
C ALA A 296 5.42 -22.91 3.20
N ARG A 297 5.11 -23.62 2.11
CA ARG A 297 3.73 -23.96 1.75
C ARG A 297 3.64 -25.44 1.39
N TRP A 298 2.44 -25.98 1.57
CA TRP A 298 2.12 -27.34 1.19
C TRP A 298 1.69 -27.37 -0.28
N THR A 299 2.44 -28.06 -1.13
CA THR A 299 2.12 -28.16 -2.57
C THR A 299 1.84 -29.61 -2.94
N GLN A 300 0.98 -29.80 -3.95
CA GLN A 300 0.83 -31.10 -4.61
C GLN A 300 1.91 -31.20 -5.67
N GLU A 301 2.66 -32.30 -5.67
CA GLU A 301 3.66 -32.55 -6.69
C GLU A 301 2.96 -32.81 -8.04
N GLY A 302 3.40 -32.13 -9.11
CA GLY A 302 2.78 -32.25 -10.42
C GLY A 302 2.82 -33.69 -10.94
N GLY A 303 1.65 -34.32 -11.10
CA GLY A 303 1.52 -35.69 -11.58
C GLY A 303 1.56 -36.77 -10.49
N SER A 304 1.59 -36.40 -9.20
CA SER A 304 1.47 -37.34 -8.08
C SER A 304 0.48 -36.82 -7.03
N PHE A 305 -0.13 -37.73 -6.25
CA PHE A 305 -0.94 -37.36 -5.07
C PHE A 305 -0.07 -37.14 -3.82
N ARG A 306 1.26 -37.07 -3.99
CA ARG A 306 2.16 -36.79 -2.88
C ARG A 306 2.22 -35.30 -2.70
N SER A 307 1.93 -34.88 -1.48
CA SER A 307 2.12 -33.51 -1.09
C SER A 307 3.48 -33.35 -0.44
N THR A 308 4.20 -32.29 -0.80
CA THR A 308 5.53 -31.99 -0.28
C THR A 308 5.58 -30.57 0.26
N GLN A 309 6.56 -30.31 1.12
CA GLN A 309 6.86 -28.97 1.59
C GLN A 309 7.67 -28.25 0.51
N GLU A 310 7.21 -27.08 0.10
CA GLU A 310 7.94 -26.18 -0.79
C GLU A 310 8.32 -24.92 -0.03
N ILE A 311 9.59 -24.52 -0.09
CA ILE A 311 10.06 -23.23 0.43
C ILE A 311 10.18 -22.29 -0.75
N ALA A 312 9.55 -21.13 -0.69
CA ALA A 312 9.77 -20.02 -1.59
C ALA A 312 10.45 -18.86 -0.84
N PHE A 313 11.38 -18.16 -1.47
CA PHE A 313 12.14 -17.07 -0.88
C PHE A 313 12.17 -15.83 -1.77
N GLY A 314 12.36 -14.67 -1.16
CA GLY A 314 12.35 -13.36 -1.83
C GLY A 314 11.85 -12.25 -0.90
N ILE A 315 11.96 -11.00 -1.35
CA ILE A 315 11.52 -9.82 -0.58
C ILE A 315 10.35 -9.15 -1.29
N GLY A 316 9.24 -8.96 -0.57
CA GLY A 316 8.05 -8.29 -1.09
C GLY A 316 7.29 -9.13 -2.12
N ALA A 317 7.22 -8.63 -3.36
CA ALA A 317 6.57 -9.33 -4.47
C ALA A 317 7.52 -10.29 -5.20
N GLU A 318 8.83 -10.22 -4.95
CA GLU A 318 9.77 -11.20 -5.48
C GLU A 318 9.56 -12.55 -4.79
N GLU A 319 9.47 -13.63 -5.58
CA GLU A 319 9.33 -14.99 -5.08
C GLU A 319 10.09 -15.97 -5.98
N ARG A 320 10.86 -16.87 -5.39
CA ARG A 320 11.57 -17.95 -6.09
C ARG A 320 11.43 -19.22 -5.26
N VAL A 321 11.04 -20.33 -5.89
CA VAL A 321 11.05 -21.64 -5.22
C VAL A 321 12.49 -22.05 -4.95
N LEU A 322 12.77 -22.47 -3.71
CA LEU A 322 14.08 -22.91 -3.28
C LEU A 322 14.37 -24.30 -3.85
N GLU A 323 15.36 -24.33 -4.72
CA GLU A 323 15.87 -25.52 -5.37
C GLU A 323 17.38 -25.62 -5.15
N GLU A 324 17.97 -26.76 -5.50
CA GLU A 324 19.41 -26.96 -5.37
C GLU A 324 20.21 -25.90 -6.15
N ARG A 325 19.75 -25.58 -7.38
CA ARG A 325 20.39 -24.63 -8.29
C ARG A 325 20.46 -23.18 -7.77
N ASN A 326 19.54 -22.77 -6.91
CA ASN A 326 19.47 -21.39 -6.38
C ASN A 326 19.70 -21.33 -4.85
N SER A 327 20.21 -22.40 -4.26
CA SER A 327 20.57 -22.48 -2.85
C SER A 327 21.60 -21.42 -2.42
N ALA A 328 22.56 -21.11 -3.31
CA ALA A 328 23.54 -20.05 -3.08
C ALA A 328 22.92 -18.65 -3.00
N ASP A 329 21.91 -18.38 -3.84
CA ASP A 329 21.16 -17.12 -3.82
C ASP A 329 20.39 -16.95 -2.52
N PHE A 330 19.75 -18.02 -2.04
CA PHE A 330 19.04 -18.01 -0.77
C PHE A 330 19.98 -17.75 0.41
N ALA A 331 21.15 -18.40 0.43
CA ALA A 331 22.17 -18.14 1.43
C ALA A 331 22.72 -16.70 1.36
N GLN A 332 22.85 -16.14 0.16
CA GLN A 332 23.24 -14.73 -0.02
C GLN A 332 22.18 -13.77 0.53
N LEU A 333 20.90 -14.00 0.24
CA LEU A 333 19.80 -13.20 0.79
C LEU A 333 19.83 -13.18 2.33
N ILE A 334 20.04 -14.34 2.96
CA ILE A 334 20.16 -14.43 4.42
C ILE A 334 21.35 -13.62 4.95
N ARG A 335 22.51 -13.68 4.28
CA ARG A 335 23.68 -12.88 4.64
C ARG A 335 23.39 -11.38 4.53
N ASP A 336 22.74 -10.96 3.45
CA ASP A 336 22.41 -9.55 3.22
C ASP A 336 21.41 -9.04 4.27
N LEU A 337 20.41 -9.83 4.63
CA LEU A 337 19.46 -9.51 5.70
C LEU A 337 20.15 -9.32 7.04
N ARG A 338 21.01 -10.26 7.44
CA ARG A 338 21.75 -10.19 8.71
C ARG A 338 22.66 -8.95 8.79
N ASN A 339 23.30 -8.59 7.67
CA ASN A 339 24.20 -7.45 7.62
C ASN A 339 23.45 -6.11 7.56
N ALA A 340 22.38 -6.04 6.78
CA ALA A 340 21.69 -4.78 6.50
C ALA A 340 20.60 -4.45 7.53
N ARG A 341 19.87 -5.46 8.01
CA ARG A 341 18.69 -5.28 8.86
C ARG A 341 19.04 -5.70 10.29
N GLY A 342 19.55 -4.76 11.05
CA GLY A 342 19.83 -4.89 12.48
C GLY A 342 19.99 -3.51 13.13
N PRO A 343 20.07 -3.42 14.47
CA PRO A 343 20.13 -2.15 15.19
C PRO A 343 21.28 -1.21 14.73
N LEU A 344 22.41 -1.81 14.32
CA LEU A 344 23.59 -1.11 13.80
C LEU A 344 23.67 -1.09 12.27
N GLY A 345 22.61 -1.55 11.59
CA GLY A 345 22.54 -1.58 10.13
C GLY A 345 22.50 -0.18 9.52
N ALA A 346 23.06 -0.04 8.32
CA ALA A 346 23.13 1.25 7.65
C ALA A 346 21.74 1.70 7.14
N ARG A 347 21.23 2.82 7.68
CA ARG A 347 19.87 3.33 7.44
C ARG A 347 19.54 3.67 5.98
N HIS A 348 20.54 3.84 5.13
CA HIS A 348 20.33 4.11 3.71
C HIS A 348 20.00 2.84 2.90
N LEU A 349 20.32 1.66 3.43
CA LEU A 349 20.06 0.38 2.78
C LEU A 349 18.55 0.12 2.72
N SER A 350 18.08 -0.36 1.57
CA SER A 350 16.66 -0.64 1.35
C SER A 350 16.13 -1.70 2.33
N LEU A 351 16.87 -2.79 2.54
CA LEU A 351 16.49 -3.86 3.48
C LEU A 351 16.30 -3.38 4.93
N TRP A 352 17.02 -2.33 5.35
CA TRP A 352 16.83 -1.72 6.67
C TRP A 352 15.53 -0.92 6.73
N ARG A 353 15.21 -0.17 5.68
CA ARG A 353 14.04 0.73 5.62
C ARG A 353 12.71 0.03 5.33
N LEU A 354 12.73 -1.20 4.83
CA LEU A 354 11.50 -1.92 4.48
C LEU A 354 10.70 -2.33 5.72
N HIS A 355 9.39 -2.10 5.68
CA HIS A 355 8.44 -2.48 6.73
C HIS A 355 8.91 -2.10 8.16
N PRO A 356 9.13 -0.80 8.45
CA PRO A 356 9.59 -0.37 9.77
C PRO A 356 8.56 -0.69 10.86
N GLU A 357 7.26 -0.65 10.56
CA GLU A 357 6.19 -1.00 11.50
C GLU A 357 6.22 -2.49 11.85
N ARG A 358 6.55 -3.37 10.90
CA ARG A 358 6.72 -4.82 11.19
C ARG A 358 7.96 -5.08 12.01
N TRP A 359 9.02 -4.28 11.85
CA TRP A 359 10.17 -4.37 12.74
C TRP A 359 9.78 -3.99 14.16
N LEU A 360 9.09 -2.86 14.34
CA LEU A 360 8.59 -2.45 15.66
C LEU A 360 7.69 -3.52 16.27
N GLU A 361 6.74 -4.07 15.49
CA GLU A 361 5.91 -5.20 15.91
C GLU A 361 6.77 -6.37 16.39
N SER A 362 7.82 -6.75 15.66
CA SER A 362 8.63 -7.91 16.03
C SER A 362 9.44 -7.70 17.32
N LEU A 363 9.86 -6.46 17.60
CA LEU A 363 10.47 -6.12 18.88
C LEU A 363 9.46 -6.23 20.03
N VAL A 364 8.23 -5.74 19.84
CA VAL A 364 7.16 -5.78 20.85
C VAL A 364 6.66 -7.20 21.09
N VAL A 365 6.48 -8.01 20.04
CA VAL A 365 6.05 -9.40 20.16
C VAL A 365 7.11 -10.26 20.83
N ARG A 366 8.40 -9.98 20.60
CA ARG A 366 9.50 -10.69 21.25
C ARG A 366 9.54 -10.43 22.75
N ASP A 367 9.32 -9.19 23.17
CA ASP A 367 9.31 -8.82 24.57
C ASP A 367 8.39 -7.61 24.81
N VAL A 368 7.14 -7.88 25.16
CA VAL A 368 6.16 -6.85 25.47
C VAL A 368 6.45 -6.17 26.82
N SER A 369 7.14 -6.86 27.72
CA SER A 369 7.47 -6.34 29.05
C SER A 369 8.47 -5.18 28.99
N ALA A 370 9.25 -5.10 27.90
CA ALA A 370 10.11 -3.96 27.61
C ALA A 370 9.35 -2.64 27.42
N LEU A 371 8.04 -2.68 27.10
CA LEU A 371 7.18 -1.49 27.06
C LEU A 371 6.58 -1.17 28.43
N ASP A 372 6.09 -2.19 29.13
CA ASP A 372 5.49 -2.10 30.46
C ASP A 372 5.54 -3.49 31.13
N GLU A 373 6.23 -3.57 32.27
CA GLU A 373 6.44 -4.81 33.02
C GLU A 373 5.14 -5.51 33.48
N ARG A 374 4.00 -4.80 33.45
CA ARG A 374 2.68 -5.34 33.81
C ARG A 374 2.02 -6.13 32.69
N LEU A 375 2.54 -6.08 31.47
CA LEU A 375 1.98 -6.79 30.32
C LEU A 375 2.39 -8.25 30.34
N ASP A 376 1.43 -9.15 30.15
CA ASP A 376 1.67 -10.59 30.11
C ASP A 376 2.15 -11.04 28.72
N PRO A 377 3.40 -11.55 28.59
CA PRO A 377 3.92 -12.04 27.32
C PRO A 377 3.19 -13.30 26.82
N GLY A 378 2.47 -14.02 27.68
CA GLY A 378 1.64 -15.16 27.29
C GLY A 378 0.35 -14.79 26.55
N CYS A 379 -0.06 -13.52 26.60
CA CYS A 379 -1.34 -13.03 26.04
C CYS A 379 -1.15 -12.11 24.82
N LEU A 380 -0.23 -12.46 23.91
CA LEU A 380 0.05 -11.70 22.69
C LEU A 380 -0.70 -12.29 21.49
N TYR A 381 -1.63 -11.51 20.93
CA TYR A 381 -2.40 -11.91 19.76
C TYR A 381 -2.04 -11.02 18.57
N SER A 382 -1.57 -11.62 17.48
CA SER A 382 -1.36 -10.92 16.20
C SER A 382 -2.68 -10.63 15.46
N GLN A 383 -3.76 -11.32 15.84
CA GLN A 383 -5.09 -11.14 15.28
C GLN A 383 -5.89 -10.19 16.17
N VAL A 384 -6.18 -9.00 15.64
CA VAL A 384 -7.20 -8.11 16.19
C VAL A 384 -8.46 -8.29 15.33
N PRO A 385 -9.65 -8.50 15.92
CA PRO A 385 -10.88 -8.49 15.14
C PRO A 385 -11.02 -7.13 14.44
N ALA A 386 -10.97 -7.14 13.11
CA ALA A 386 -11.25 -5.95 12.31
C ALA A 386 -12.77 -5.83 12.16
N PHE A 387 -13.35 -4.85 12.85
CA PHE A 387 -14.75 -4.48 12.70
C PHE A 387 -14.86 -3.45 11.57
N SER A 388 -15.55 -3.81 10.49
CA SER A 388 -15.94 -2.85 9.46
C SER A 388 -17.46 -2.83 9.33
N ALA A 389 -18.06 -1.67 9.54
CA ALA A 389 -19.43 -1.39 9.14
C ALA A 389 -19.51 -1.29 7.61
N SER A 390 -20.42 -2.05 6.98
CA SER A 390 -20.69 -1.99 5.54
C SER A 390 -22.14 -1.54 5.28
N ASP A 391 -22.38 -0.98 4.10
CA ASP A 391 -23.68 -0.42 3.72
C ASP A 391 -24.82 -1.46 3.81
N ARG A 392 -26.04 -0.95 4.03
CA ARG A 392 -27.27 -1.76 4.01
C ARG A 392 -27.51 -2.21 2.56
N ALA A 393 -27.60 -3.53 2.35
CA ALA A 393 -27.95 -4.13 1.07
C ALA A 393 -29.35 -3.74 0.60
#